data_AF-A0A7J9D0P4-F1
#
_entry.id   AF-A0A7J9D0P4-F1
#
_cell.length_a   1.000
_cell.length_b   1.000
_cell.length_c   1.000
_cell.angle_alpha   90.00
_cell.angle_beta   90.00
_cell.angle_gamma   90.00
#
_symmetry.space_group_name_H-M   'P 1'
#
loop_
_entity.id
_entity.type
_entity.pdbx_description
1 polymer ?
#
loop_
_entity_poly.entity_id
_entity_poly.type
_entity_poly.pdbx_seq_one_letter_code
_entity_poly.pdbx_strand_id
1 'polypeptide(L)'
;MSISGNKSVVVRWVFAEDLNMIREGNPVTNCHYMKSNVDALQIIQLSLSLSDAQGNLLDFDSPFSYIWEFNFKDFDINQDRYASNSIELLKRQGINFEKNKEKGIDSKDFAKKLWDYGLVFNCYDLKSITWITFQSTYDFGFMLKILTQS
;
A
#
# COMPACT_ATOMS: atom_id res chain seq x y z
N MET A 1 -16.60 -5.41 21.06
CA MET A 1 -15.17 -5.76 21.04
C MET A 1 -14.40 -4.47 21.28
N SER A 2 -14.03 -4.17 22.52
CA SER A 2 -13.28 -2.96 22.87
C SER A 2 -11.79 -3.27 22.75
N ILE A 3 -11.13 -2.68 21.76
CA ILE A 3 -9.70 -2.86 21.54
C ILE A 3 -9.00 -1.60 22.04
N SER A 4 -8.57 -1.57 23.31
CA SER A 4 -7.88 -0.44 23.93
C SER A 4 -6.35 -0.56 23.79
N GLY A 5 -5.68 0.46 23.25
CA GLY A 5 -4.22 0.56 23.16
C GLY A 5 -3.74 1.33 21.91
N ASN A 6 -2.50 1.84 21.94
CA ASN A 6 -1.85 2.41 20.75
C ASN A 6 -1.56 1.28 19.75
N LYS A 7 -1.98 1.46 18.50
CA LYS A 7 -1.83 0.44 17.45
C LYS A 7 -0.86 0.94 16.39
N SER A 8 0.08 0.08 16.02
CA SER A 8 0.98 0.32 14.89
C SER A 8 0.51 -0.46 13.68
N VAL A 9 0.52 0.18 12.52
CA VAL A 9 0.13 -0.39 11.23
C VAL A 9 1.39 -0.43 10.39
N VAL A 10 1.93 -1.63 10.13
CA VAL A 10 3.05 -1.78 9.19
C VAL A 10 2.49 -2.06 7.82
N VAL A 11 2.90 -1.24 6.86
CA VAL A 11 2.45 -1.31 5.48
C VAL A 11 3.62 -1.59 4.57
N ARG A 12 3.44 -2.54 3.66
CA ARG A 12 4.33 -2.73 2.53
C ARG A 12 3.52 -2.64 1.26
N TRP A 13 3.85 -1.64 0.45
CA TRP A 13 3.25 -1.47 -0.86
C TRP A 13 4.09 -2.15 -1.94
N VAL A 14 3.45 -2.60 -3.01
CA VAL A 14 4.12 -3.19 -4.17
C VAL A 14 3.60 -2.55 -5.46
N PHE A 15 4.54 -1.98 -6.21
CA PHE A 15 4.31 -1.26 -7.47
C PHE A 15 5.31 -1.73 -8.53
N ALA A 16 4.98 -1.53 -9.81
CA ALA A 16 5.88 -1.81 -10.94
C ALA A 16 6.81 -0.60 -11.25
N GLU A 17 7.49 -0.10 -10.23
CA GLU A 17 8.34 1.11 -10.30
C GLU A 17 9.59 0.92 -11.16
N ASP A 18 10.08 2.00 -11.78
CA ASP A 18 11.42 2.06 -12.36
C ASP A 18 12.44 2.44 -11.27
N LEU A 19 13.43 1.57 -11.03
CA LEU A 19 14.49 1.78 -10.04
C LEU A 19 15.55 2.79 -10.51
N ASN A 20 15.52 3.25 -11.76
CA ASN A 20 16.48 4.23 -12.31
C ASN A 20 16.10 5.69 -11.98
N MET A 21 15.70 5.95 -10.75
CA MET A 21 15.41 7.31 -10.29
C MET A 21 16.70 8.10 -10.10
N ILE A 22 16.90 9.11 -10.93
CA ILE A 22 17.94 10.13 -10.77
C ILE A 22 17.73 10.80 -9.41
N ARG A 23 18.63 10.53 -8.47
CA ARG A 23 18.78 11.36 -7.25
C ARG A 23 19.41 12.69 -7.66
N GLU A 24 18.61 13.59 -8.22
CA GLU A 24 19.04 14.98 -8.25
C GLU A 24 19.03 15.49 -6.80
N GLY A 25 20.07 16.20 -6.39
CA GLY A 25 20.21 16.72 -5.03
C GLY A 25 19.14 17.76 -4.64
N ASN A 26 18.14 18.01 -5.48
CA ASN A 26 17.06 18.98 -5.28
C ASN A 26 15.76 18.27 -4.81
N PRO A 27 15.29 18.54 -3.57
CA PRO A 27 14.06 17.95 -3.03
C PRO A 27 12.79 18.26 -3.84
N VAL A 28 12.68 19.46 -4.43
CA VAL A 28 11.49 19.87 -5.18
C VAL A 28 11.37 19.07 -6.48
N THR A 29 12.49 18.92 -7.19
CA THR A 29 12.57 18.13 -8.41
C THR A 29 12.24 16.66 -8.12
N ASN A 30 12.79 16.10 -7.05
CA ASN A 30 12.49 14.73 -6.63
C ASN A 30 11.01 14.55 -6.31
N CYS A 31 10.38 15.47 -5.57
CA CYS A 31 8.93 15.43 -5.30
C CYS A 31 8.10 15.47 -6.60
N HIS A 32 8.51 16.26 -7.59
CA HIS A 32 7.80 16.35 -8.87
C HIS A 32 7.89 15.06 -9.69
N TYR A 33 9.08 14.44 -9.76
CA TYR A 33 9.28 13.14 -10.40
C TYR A 33 8.50 12.03 -9.69
N MET A 34 8.55 12.00 -8.36
CA MET A 34 7.78 11.03 -7.56
C MET A 34 6.28 11.18 -7.80
N LYS A 35 5.74 12.41 -7.77
CA LYS A 35 4.33 12.65 -8.06
C LYS A 35 3.94 12.15 -9.45
N SER A 36 4.75 12.47 -10.47
CA SER A 36 4.48 12.05 -11.85
C SER A 36 4.46 10.53 -11.99
N ASN A 37 5.37 9.83 -11.30
CA ASN A 37 5.41 8.37 -11.29
C ASN A 37 4.21 7.78 -10.54
N VAL A 38 3.89 8.31 -9.36
CA VAL A 38 2.73 7.88 -8.56
C VAL A 38 1.43 8.05 -9.36
N ASP A 39 1.24 9.19 -10.02
CA ASP A 39 0.06 9.47 -10.83
C ASP A 39 -0.05 8.48 -12.01
N ALA A 40 1.09 8.09 -12.61
CA ALA A 40 1.13 7.22 -13.79
C ALA A 40 1.04 5.71 -13.50
N LEU A 41 1.41 5.25 -12.29
CA LEU A 41 1.48 3.83 -11.95
C LEU A 41 0.21 3.35 -11.25
N GLN A 42 -0.14 2.08 -11.47
CA GLN A 42 -1.23 1.42 -10.76
C GLN A 42 -0.71 0.58 -9.60
N ILE A 43 -1.49 0.51 -8.53
CA ILE A 43 -1.22 -0.41 -7.43
C ILE A 43 -1.46 -1.85 -7.87
N ILE A 44 -0.55 -2.75 -7.47
CA ILE A 44 -0.66 -4.19 -7.74
C ILE A 44 -1.04 -4.94 -6.48
N GLN A 45 -0.37 -4.64 -5.36
CA GLN A 45 -0.56 -5.34 -4.10
C GLN A 45 -0.24 -4.43 -2.90
N LEU A 46 -0.93 -4.68 -1.80
CA LEU A 46 -0.72 -4.04 -0.51
C LEU A 46 -0.67 -5.11 0.57
N SER A 47 0.39 -5.12 1.37
CA SER A 47 0.44 -5.92 2.60
C SER A 47 0.25 -5.03 3.81
N LEU A 48 -0.63 -5.45 4.70
CA LEU A 48 -0.99 -4.77 5.94
C LEU A 48 -0.78 -5.71 7.11
N SER A 49 -0.15 -5.22 8.17
CA SER A 49 -0.13 -5.90 9.46
C SER A 49 -0.40 -4.91 10.58
N LEU A 50 -1.07 -5.41 11.61
CA LEU A 50 -1.46 -4.65 12.78
C LEU A 50 -0.70 -5.19 13.98
N SER A 51 -0.08 -4.31 14.75
CA SER A 51 0.60 -4.66 15.99
C SER A 51 0.23 -3.72 17.14
N ASP A 52 0.46 -4.17 18.36
CA ASP A 52 0.47 -3.30 19.52
C ASP A 52 1.73 -2.41 19.56
N ALA A 53 1.84 -1.58 20.60
CA ALA A 53 2.99 -0.69 20.81
C ALA A 53 4.30 -1.43 21.14
N GLN A 54 4.24 -2.71 21.51
CA GLN A 54 5.38 -3.57 21.78
C GLN A 54 5.83 -4.34 20.53
N GLY A 55 5.09 -4.22 19.42
CA GLY A 55 5.37 -4.90 18.16
C GLY A 55 4.78 -6.31 18.08
N ASN A 56 3.91 -6.71 19.01
CA ASN A 56 3.21 -7.99 18.93
C ASN A 56 2.09 -7.86 17.90
N LEU A 57 2.04 -8.80 16.95
CA LEU A 57 0.98 -8.84 15.94
C LEU A 57 -0.37 -9.16 16.57
N LEU A 58 -1.45 -8.65 15.96
CA LEU A 58 -2.80 -9.05 16.35
C LEU A 58 -2.97 -10.56 16.13
N ASP A 59 -3.54 -11.21 17.15
CA ASP A 59 -3.76 -12.65 17.21
C ASP A 59 -5.24 -13.05 17.34
N PHE A 60 -6.14 -12.08 17.54
CA PHE A 60 -7.60 -12.28 17.71
C PHE A 60 -7.95 -13.40 18.69
N ASP A 61 -7.22 -13.49 19.81
CA ASP A 61 -7.37 -14.55 20.81
C ASP A 61 -7.16 -15.97 20.24
N SER A 62 -6.34 -16.08 19.18
CA SER A 62 -5.96 -17.32 18.52
C SER A 62 -4.44 -17.55 18.61
N PRO A 63 -3.93 -18.77 18.42
CA PRO A 63 -2.49 -19.04 18.43
C PRO A 63 -1.77 -18.54 17.16
N PHE A 64 -2.45 -17.79 16.30
CA PHE A 64 -1.95 -17.35 14.99
C PHE A 64 -1.83 -15.83 14.95
N SER A 65 -0.82 -15.33 14.24
CA SER A 65 -0.71 -13.91 13.89
C SER A 65 -1.16 -13.69 12.46
N TYR A 66 -1.70 -12.50 12.18
CA TYR A 66 -2.29 -12.20 10.89
C TYR A 66 -1.53 -11.09 10.15
N ILE A 67 -1.25 -11.36 8.88
CA ILE A 67 -0.78 -10.38 7.90
C ILE A 67 -1.73 -10.50 6.71
N TRP A 68 -2.28 -9.38 6.29
CA TRP A 68 -3.20 -9.33 5.16
C TRP A 68 -2.46 -8.89 3.91
N GLU A 69 -2.74 -9.57 2.81
CA GLU A 69 -2.24 -9.21 1.50
C GLU A 69 -3.42 -8.97 0.56
N PHE A 70 -3.55 -7.74 0.11
CA PHE A 70 -4.59 -7.27 -0.80
C PHE A 70 -4.01 -7.20 -2.20
N ASN A 71 -4.63 -7.91 -3.13
CA ASN A 71 -4.27 -7.92 -4.55
C ASN A 71 -5.28 -7.10 -5.33
N PHE A 72 -4.84 -6.18 -6.19
CA PHE A 72 -5.72 -5.22 -6.87
C PHE A 72 -5.91 -5.54 -8.35
N LYS A 73 -7.12 -5.28 -8.86
CA LYS A 73 -7.47 -5.49 -10.28
C LYS A 73 -7.14 -4.28 -11.18
N ASP A 74 -6.71 -3.18 -10.57
CA ASP A 74 -6.48 -1.91 -11.25
C ASP A 74 -5.41 -2.06 -12.34
N PHE A 75 -4.30 -2.75 -12.04
CA PHE A 75 -3.21 -2.97 -12.98
C PHE A 75 -3.56 -3.96 -14.11
N ASP A 76 -3.36 -3.54 -15.36
CA ASP A 76 -3.42 -4.35 -16.58
C ASP A 76 -2.06 -4.30 -17.31
N ILE A 77 -1.40 -5.45 -17.40
CA ILE A 77 -0.10 -5.60 -18.07
C ILE A 77 -0.11 -5.21 -19.56
N ASN A 78 -1.28 -5.17 -20.20
CA ASN A 78 -1.39 -4.82 -21.61
C ASN A 78 -1.68 -3.34 -21.87
N GLN A 79 -2.07 -2.58 -20.83
CA GLN A 79 -2.53 -1.20 -20.98
C GLN A 79 -1.73 -0.22 -20.12
N ASP A 80 -1.32 -0.62 -18.92
CA ASP A 80 -0.69 0.27 -17.96
C ASP A 80 0.82 0.41 -18.18
N ARG A 81 1.36 1.52 -17.67
CA ARG A 81 2.81 1.74 -17.64
C ARG A 81 3.45 0.88 -16.55
N TYR A 82 4.59 0.29 -16.87
CA TYR A 82 5.40 -0.47 -15.93
C TYR A 82 6.87 -0.50 -16.38
N ALA A 83 7.77 -0.75 -15.43
CA ALA A 83 9.15 -1.12 -15.74
C ALA A 83 9.26 -2.64 -15.97
N SER A 84 9.80 -3.06 -17.11
CA SER A 84 9.88 -4.49 -17.49
C SER A 84 10.64 -5.33 -16.46
N ASN A 85 11.75 -4.81 -15.93
CA ASN A 85 12.54 -5.48 -14.88
C ASN A 85 11.72 -5.72 -13.61
N SER A 86 10.85 -4.78 -13.25
CA SER A 86 9.99 -4.86 -12.07
C SER A 86 8.89 -5.90 -12.29
N ILE A 87 8.26 -5.94 -13.46
CA ILE A 87 7.28 -7.00 -13.77
C ILE A 87 7.91 -8.40 -13.74
N GLU A 88 9.11 -8.57 -14.31
CA GLU A 88 9.80 -9.86 -14.23
C GLU A 88 10.10 -10.28 -12.79
N LEU A 89 10.58 -9.34 -11.96
CA LEU A 89 10.83 -9.59 -10.55
C LEU A 89 9.53 -10.00 -9.82
N LEU A 90 8.44 -9.28 -10.04
CA LEU A 90 7.15 -9.55 -9.41
C LEU A 90 6.57 -10.90 -9.84
N LYS A 91 6.71 -11.29 -11.13
CA LYS A 91 6.34 -12.64 -11.59
C LYS A 91 7.16 -13.71 -10.88
N ARG A 92 8.47 -13.50 -10.70
CA ARG A 92 9.35 -14.44 -9.97
C ARG A 92 8.99 -14.53 -8.48
N GLN A 93 8.47 -13.45 -7.89
CA GLN A 93 7.96 -13.43 -6.52
C GLN A 93 6.57 -14.09 -6.39
N GLY A 94 5.96 -14.53 -7.49
CA GLY A 94 4.71 -15.28 -7.50
C GLY A 94 3.46 -14.44 -7.77
N ILE A 95 3.60 -13.16 -8.13
CA ILE A 95 2.45 -12.33 -8.49
C ILE A 95 1.85 -12.83 -9.82
N ASN A 96 0.55 -13.15 -9.77
CA ASN A 96 -0.23 -13.51 -10.96
C ASN A 96 -1.11 -12.32 -11.38
N PHE A 97 -0.62 -11.54 -12.33
CA PHE A 97 -1.30 -10.34 -12.84
C PHE A 97 -2.66 -10.63 -13.49
N GLU A 98 -2.79 -11.75 -14.19
CA GLU A 98 -4.07 -12.13 -14.82
C GLU A 98 -5.12 -12.45 -13.75
N LYS A 99 -4.74 -13.21 -12.72
CA LYS A 99 -5.60 -13.51 -11.58
C LYS A 99 -5.98 -12.24 -10.81
N ASN A 100 -5.03 -11.32 -10.64
CA ASN A 100 -5.29 -10.03 -10.01
C ASN A 100 -6.28 -9.22 -10.85
N LYS A 101 -6.16 -9.20 -12.18
CA LYS A 101 -7.10 -8.50 -13.06
C LYS A 101 -8.52 -9.09 -13.00
N GLU A 102 -8.62 -10.41 -12.93
CA GLU A 102 -9.91 -11.11 -12.91
C GLU A 102 -10.60 -11.05 -11.52
N LYS A 103 -9.83 -11.21 -10.44
CA LYS A 103 -10.36 -11.46 -9.07
C LYS A 103 -9.88 -10.49 -8.01
N GLY A 104 -9.03 -9.53 -8.40
CA GLY A 104 -8.47 -8.54 -7.49
C GLY A 104 -9.52 -7.53 -7.01
N ILE A 105 -9.15 -6.86 -5.94
CA ILE A 105 -9.96 -5.83 -5.29
C ILE A 105 -9.88 -4.54 -6.11
N ASP A 106 -10.99 -3.82 -6.19
CA ASP A 106 -11.00 -2.46 -6.73
C ASP A 106 -10.35 -1.50 -5.72
N SER A 107 -9.31 -0.78 -6.13
CA SER A 107 -8.60 0.13 -5.21
C SER A 107 -9.51 1.22 -4.62
N LYS A 108 -10.55 1.65 -5.35
CA LYS A 108 -11.50 2.67 -4.85
C LYS A 108 -12.43 2.10 -3.79
N ASP A 109 -12.91 0.87 -3.98
CA ASP A 109 -13.72 0.19 -2.98
C ASP A 109 -12.90 -0.08 -1.71
N PHE A 110 -11.64 -0.46 -1.88
CA PHE A 110 -10.70 -0.63 -0.78
C PHE A 110 -10.47 0.69 -0.02
N ALA A 111 -10.23 1.80 -0.73
CA ALA A 111 -10.06 3.12 -0.13
C ALA A 111 -11.28 3.55 0.70
N LYS A 112 -12.48 3.33 0.15
CA LYS A 112 -13.73 3.61 0.85
C LYS A 112 -13.84 2.78 2.14
N LYS A 113 -13.48 1.50 2.08
CA LYS A 113 -13.49 0.64 3.28
C LYS A 113 -12.46 1.08 4.31
N LEU A 114 -11.24 1.42 3.91
CA LEU A 114 -10.22 1.97 4.81
C LEU A 114 -10.74 3.21 5.54
N TRP A 115 -11.44 4.09 4.82
CA TRP A 115 -12.08 5.28 5.38
C TRP A 115 -13.18 4.91 6.39
N ASP A 116 -14.12 4.05 5.98
CA ASP A 116 -15.25 3.61 6.83
C ASP A 116 -14.77 2.93 8.12
N TYR A 117 -13.65 2.21 8.08
CA TYR A 117 -13.05 1.55 9.24
C TYR A 117 -12.19 2.47 10.13
N GLY A 118 -12.07 3.75 9.78
CA GLY A 118 -11.33 4.74 10.59
C GLY A 118 -9.81 4.49 10.63
N LEU A 119 -9.26 3.83 9.62
CA LEU A 119 -7.82 3.52 9.58
C LEU A 119 -6.99 4.68 9.02
N VAL A 120 -7.60 5.57 8.23
CA VAL A 120 -6.90 6.59 7.42
C VAL A 120 -6.60 7.88 8.19
N PHE A 121 -7.60 8.38 8.90
CA PHE A 121 -7.49 9.51 9.80
C PHE A 121 -7.93 9.02 11.17
N ASN A 122 -7.38 9.57 12.25
CA ASN A 122 -7.90 9.36 13.60
C ASN A 122 -9.30 10.01 13.75
N CYS A 123 -10.24 9.66 12.87
CA CYS A 123 -11.63 10.01 12.94
C CYS A 123 -12.35 8.87 13.68
N TYR A 124 -13.11 9.25 14.70
CA TYR A 124 -13.67 8.38 15.75
C TYR A 124 -12.63 7.85 16.76
N ASP A 125 -13.09 7.27 17.87
CA ASP A 125 -12.38 6.94 19.13
C ASP A 125 -11.08 6.10 19.02
N LEU A 126 -10.58 5.81 17.82
CA LEU A 126 -9.24 5.26 17.55
C LEU A 126 -8.18 6.36 17.73
N LYS A 127 -7.90 6.73 18.98
CA LYS A 127 -7.04 7.88 19.34
C LYS A 127 -5.55 7.78 18.99
N SER A 128 -5.07 6.71 18.35
CA SER A 128 -3.62 6.57 18.05
C SER A 128 -3.30 5.39 17.12
N ILE A 129 -3.52 5.57 15.82
CA ILE A 129 -2.91 4.72 14.80
C ILE A 129 -1.55 5.31 14.39
N THR A 130 -0.49 4.51 14.48
CA THR A 130 0.86 4.87 13.99
C THR A 130 1.17 4.09 12.73
N TRP A 131 1.32 4.79 11.60
CA TRP A 131 1.71 4.19 10.33
C TRP A 131 3.24 3.99 10.26
N ILE A 132 3.66 2.78 9.93
CA ILE A 132 5.06 2.39 9.73
C ILE A 132 5.21 1.96 8.27
N THR A 133 6.06 2.66 7.53
CA THR A 133 6.34 2.44 6.09
C THR A 133 7.85 2.30 5.87
N PHE A 134 8.29 1.57 4.86
CA PHE A 134 9.71 1.40 4.54
C PHE A 134 9.97 1.92 3.11
N GLN A 135 10.82 2.94 2.97
CA GLN A 135 10.99 3.75 1.74
C GLN A 135 9.84 4.75 1.49
N SER A 136 9.51 5.48 2.55
CA SER A 136 8.27 6.23 2.80
C SER A 136 7.76 7.19 1.71
N THR A 137 8.62 7.78 0.87
CA THR A 137 8.16 8.86 -0.02
C THR A 137 7.21 8.39 -1.13
N TYR A 138 7.39 7.17 -1.65
CA TYR A 138 6.49 6.58 -2.64
C TYR A 138 5.25 5.99 -1.98
N ASP A 139 5.43 5.24 -0.90
CA ASP A 139 4.36 4.62 -0.10
C ASP A 139 3.28 5.64 0.30
N PHE A 140 3.68 6.80 0.82
CA PHE A 140 2.73 7.87 1.18
C PHE A 140 2.06 8.50 -0.05
N GLY A 141 2.78 8.64 -1.17
CA GLY A 141 2.21 9.16 -2.42
C GLY A 141 1.10 8.27 -2.97
N PHE A 142 1.33 6.96 -3.01
CA PHE A 142 0.33 6.00 -3.45
C PHE A 142 -0.82 5.85 -2.45
N MET A 143 -0.54 5.88 -1.15
CA MET A 143 -1.58 5.93 -0.14
C MET A 143 -2.48 7.15 -0.35
N LEU A 144 -1.89 8.34 -0.56
CA LEU A 144 -2.66 9.55 -0.88
C LEU A 144 -3.49 9.36 -2.15
N LYS A 145 -2.89 8.92 -3.26
CA LYS A 145 -3.58 8.64 -4.53
C LYS A 145 -4.82 7.75 -4.35
N ILE A 146 -4.68 6.64 -3.62
CA ILE A 146 -5.78 5.70 -3.38
C ILE A 146 -6.89 6.36 -2.55
N LEU A 147 -6.51 7.13 -1.54
CA LEU A 147 -7.46 7.80 -0.63
C LEU A 147 -8.15 9.01 -1.25
N THR A 148 -7.46 9.77 -2.09
CA THR A 148 -7.99 10.98 -2.75
C THR A 148 -8.60 10.69 -4.11
N GLN A 149 -8.44 9.48 -4.64
CA GLN A 149 -8.87 9.06 -5.98
C GLN A 149 -8.36 10.00 -7.09
N SER A 150 -7.17 10.58 -6.91
CA SER A 150 -6.57 11.59 -7.79
C SER A 150 -5.43 11.05 -8.63
#